data_AF-A0A8T0R134-F1
#
_entry.id   AF-A0A8T0R134-F1
#
_cell.length_a   1.000
_cell.length_b   1.000
_cell.length_c   1.000
_cell.angle_alpha   90.00
_cell.angle_beta   90.00
_cell.angle_gamma   90.00
#
_symmetry.space_group_name_H-M   'P 1'
#
loop_
_entity.id
_entity.type
_entity.pdbx_description
1 polymer ?
#
loop_
_entity_poly.entity_id
_entity_poly.type
_entity_poly.pdbx_seq_one_letter_code
_entity_poly.pdbx_strand_id
1 'polypeptide(L)'
;MEAEPAVVGQAPMSSAEVVSKVLYHNSSNNTFLKNVGILMISTKIEKSTEKTLQKEQSTAQQISTSLHHEVDELKKNSKITEQALANTQRELEVFKKQMEENNLLLNRILHLNNAGIS
;
A
#
# COMPACT_ATOMS: atom_id res chain seq x y z
N MET A 1 -44.77 -5.24 59.04
CA MET A 1 -43.69 -4.91 58.09
C MET A 1 -42.80 -6.11 58.02
N GLU A 2 -42.98 -6.89 56.96
CA GLU A 2 -42.33 -8.19 56.73
C GLU A 2 -40.96 -7.93 56.11
N ALA A 3 -39.90 -8.40 56.77
CA ALA A 3 -38.54 -8.33 56.24
C ALA A 3 -38.35 -9.46 55.21
N GLU A 4 -37.81 -9.12 54.04
CA GLU A 4 -37.48 -10.12 53.02
C GLU A 4 -36.56 -11.22 53.58
N PRO A 5 -36.79 -12.50 53.24
CA PRO A 5 -36.03 -13.60 53.79
C PRO A 5 -34.60 -13.57 53.25
N ALA A 6 -33.64 -13.52 54.17
CA ALA A 6 -32.23 -13.73 53.86
C ALA A 6 -32.07 -15.11 53.19
N VAL A 7 -31.60 -15.11 51.93
CA VAL A 7 -31.21 -16.34 51.23
C VAL A 7 -30.03 -16.97 51.99
N VAL A 8 -30.36 -17.99 52.78
CA VAL A 8 -29.42 -18.84 53.49
C VAL A 8 -28.60 -19.61 52.45
N GLY A 9 -27.30 -19.30 52.35
CA GLY A 9 -26.35 -20.11 51.57
C GLY A 9 -25.25 -19.35 50.83
N GLN A 10 -25.26 -18.02 50.76
CA GLN A 10 -24.19 -17.28 50.10
C GLN A 10 -23.10 -16.90 51.11
N ALA A 11 -21.88 -17.40 50.89
CA ALA A 11 -20.72 -16.98 51.68
C ALA A 11 -20.62 -15.43 51.63
N PRO A 12 -20.39 -14.76 52.77
CA PRO A 12 -20.25 -13.31 52.77
C PRO A 12 -19.12 -12.93 51.81
N MET A 13 -19.42 -12.01 50.89
CA MET A 13 -18.46 -11.57 49.88
C MET A 13 -17.18 -11.10 50.57
N SER A 14 -16.03 -11.57 50.11
CA SER A 14 -14.74 -11.13 50.63
C SER A 14 -14.57 -9.63 50.38
N SER A 15 -13.86 -8.92 51.25
CA SER A 15 -13.57 -7.50 51.05
C SER A 15 -12.94 -7.21 49.68
N ALA A 16 -12.11 -8.13 49.16
CA ALA A 16 -11.54 -8.03 47.82
C ALA A 16 -12.61 -8.11 46.71
N GLU A 17 -13.61 -8.98 46.87
CA GLU A 17 -14.73 -9.10 45.92
C GLU A 17 -15.64 -7.87 45.97
N VAL A 18 -15.92 -7.35 47.16
CA VAL A 18 -16.70 -6.11 47.33
C VAL A 18 -16.01 -4.94 46.63
N VAL A 19 -14.69 -4.79 46.86
CA VAL A 19 -13.90 -3.74 46.22
C VAL A 19 -13.86 -3.93 44.70
N SER A 20 -13.59 -5.15 44.21
CA SER A 20 -13.60 -5.45 42.77
C SER A 20 -14.93 -5.09 42.11
N LYS A 21 -16.05 -5.44 42.76
CA LYS A 21 -17.40 -5.14 42.26
C LYS A 21 -17.69 -3.65 42.25
N VAL A 22 -17.30 -2.90 43.29
CA VAL A 22 -17.48 -1.44 43.36
C VAL A 22 -16.63 -0.71 42.31
N LEU A 23 -15.39 -1.16 42.09
CA LEU A 23 -14.50 -0.61 41.08
C LEU A 23 -15.00 -0.90 39.66
N TYR A 24 -15.48 -2.11 39.38
CA TYR A 24 -16.01 -2.50 38.08
C TYR A 24 -17.34 -1.78 37.76
N HIS A 25 -18.25 -1.69 38.73
CA HIS A 25 -19.57 -1.07 38.53
C HIS A 25 -19.49 0.45 38.29
N ASN A 26 -18.46 1.13 38.82
CA ASN A 26 -18.23 2.57 38.65
C ASN A 26 -17.06 2.89 37.68
N SER A 27 -16.73 1.97 36.77
CA SER A 27 -15.51 2.01 35.93
C SER A 27 -15.25 3.33 35.19
N SER A 28 -16.28 4.13 34.87
CA SER A 28 -16.10 5.38 34.12
C SER A 28 -16.04 6.64 34.99
N ASN A 29 -16.48 6.58 36.25
CA ASN A 29 -16.57 7.76 37.12
C ASN A 29 -16.39 7.44 38.62
N ASN A 30 -15.45 6.55 38.94
CA ASN A 30 -15.18 6.14 40.31
C ASN A 30 -14.47 7.28 41.09
N THR A 31 -15.21 8.00 41.93
CA THR A 31 -14.71 9.08 42.78
C THR A 31 -13.68 8.62 43.80
N PHE A 32 -13.76 7.36 44.26
CA PHE A 32 -12.76 6.81 45.19
C PHE A 32 -11.38 6.77 44.53
N LEU A 33 -11.27 6.24 43.31
CA LEU A 33 -10.00 6.23 42.56
C LEU A 33 -9.49 7.65 42.26
N LYS A 34 -10.39 8.58 41.88
CA LYS A 34 -10.04 9.99 41.66
C LYS A 34 -9.48 10.66 42.91
N ASN A 35 -10.06 10.39 44.07
CA ASN A 35 -9.63 10.99 45.35
C ASN A 35 -8.27 10.49 45.81
N VAL A 36 -7.86 9.27 45.42
CA VAL A 36 -6.51 8.74 45.66
C VAL A 36 -5.53 9.04 44.51
N GLY A 37 -5.92 9.87 43.54
CA GLY A 37 -5.08 10.27 42.41
C GLY A 37 -4.92 9.21 41.32
N ILE A 38 -5.68 8.12 41.37
CA ILE A 38 -5.63 7.05 40.36
C ILE A 38 -6.60 7.38 39.23
N LEU A 39 -6.05 7.79 38.09
CA LEU A 39 -6.84 8.03 36.88
C LEU A 39 -7.10 6.69 36.18
N MET A 40 -8.37 6.28 36.13
CA MET A 40 -8.76 5.09 35.36
C MET A 40 -8.71 5.44 33.86
N ILE A 41 -7.75 4.88 33.13
CA ILE A 41 -7.64 5.07 31.69
C ILE A 41 -8.81 4.35 31.03
N SER A 42 -9.69 5.11 30.38
CA SER A 42 -10.87 4.56 29.71
C SER A 42 -10.44 3.82 28.44
N THR A 43 -10.62 2.50 28.44
CA THR A 43 -10.33 1.59 27.30
C THR A 43 -11.11 1.92 26.02
N LYS A 44 -12.12 2.80 26.07
CA LYS A 44 -12.87 3.27 24.90
C LYS A 44 -12.03 4.15 23.97
N ILE A 45 -11.10 4.95 24.51
CA ILE A 45 -10.29 5.89 23.72
C ILE A 45 -9.24 5.11 22.93
N GLU A 46 -8.58 4.14 23.57
CA GLU A 46 -7.58 3.28 22.92
C GLU A 46 -8.18 2.47 21.76
N LYS A 47 -9.38 1.90 21.95
CA LYS A 47 -10.10 1.16 20.89
C LYS A 47 -10.54 2.03 19.71
N SER A 48 -10.79 3.32 19.93
CA SER A 48 -11.16 4.24 18.84
C SER A 48 -9.95 4.59 17.99
N THR A 49 -8.81 4.89 18.63
CA THR A 49 -7.56 5.21 17.92
C THR A 49 -7.01 3.99 17.18
N GLU A 50 -7.07 2.80 17.80
CA GLU A 50 -6.64 1.55 17.17
C GLU A 50 -7.43 1.24 15.89
N LYS A 51 -8.75 1.43 15.90
CA LYS A 51 -9.60 1.23 14.70
C LYS A 51 -9.25 2.19 13.57
N THR A 52 -8.95 3.45 13.89
CA THR A 52 -8.53 4.43 12.89
C THR A 52 -7.18 4.03 12.28
N LEU A 53 -6.21 3.65 13.11
CA LEU A 53 -4.89 3.21 12.65
C LEU A 53 -4.97 1.93 11.78
N GLN A 54 -5.79 0.96 12.16
CA GLN A 54 -6.01 -0.24 11.35
C GLN A 54 -6.61 0.08 9.97
N LYS A 55 -7.56 1.03 9.92
CA LYS A 55 -8.15 1.48 8.65
C LYS A 55 -7.10 2.14 7.77
N GLU A 56 -6.31 3.06 8.33
CA GLU A 56 -5.23 3.75 7.62
C GLU A 56 -4.18 2.77 7.09
N GLN A 57 -3.77 1.80 7.90
CA GLN A 57 -2.81 0.77 7.49
C GLN A 57 -3.34 -0.10 6.34
N SER A 58 -4.61 -0.49 6.40
CA SER A 58 -5.25 -1.27 5.32
C SER A 58 -5.33 -0.48 4.02
N THR A 59 -5.73 0.80 4.10
CA THR A 59 -5.74 1.68 2.92
C THR A 59 -4.33 1.88 2.36
N ALA A 60 -3.33 2.10 3.21
CA ALA A 60 -1.95 2.24 2.79
C ALA A 60 -1.40 0.97 2.11
N GLN A 61 -1.72 -0.21 2.64
CA GLN A 61 -1.35 -1.48 2.00
C GLN A 61 -2.01 -1.64 0.63
N GLN A 62 -3.30 -1.34 0.51
CA GLN A 62 -4.00 -1.42 -0.78
C GLN A 62 -3.38 -0.48 -1.81
N ILE A 63 -3.12 0.77 -1.43
CA ILE A 63 -2.45 1.75 -2.30
C ILE A 63 -1.06 1.24 -2.70
N SER A 64 -0.27 0.75 -1.74
CA SER A 64 1.06 0.20 -2.01
C SER A 64 1.00 -0.97 -3.00
N THR A 65 0.05 -1.89 -2.86
CA THR A 65 -0.10 -3.02 -3.80
C THR A 65 -0.51 -2.55 -5.19
N SER A 66 -1.40 -1.55 -5.28
CA SER A 66 -1.83 -0.98 -6.55
C SER A 66 -0.69 -0.26 -7.27
N LEU A 67 0.08 0.55 -6.53
CA LEU A 67 1.26 1.24 -7.07
C LEU A 67 2.33 0.26 -7.53
N HIS A 68 2.57 -0.82 -6.79
CA HIS A 68 3.54 -1.83 -7.19
C HIS A 68 3.14 -2.50 -8.51
N HIS A 69 1.85 -2.86 -8.62
CA HIS A 69 1.31 -3.42 -9.86
C HIS A 69 1.43 -2.45 -11.04
N GLU A 70 1.11 -1.18 -10.85
CA GLU A 70 1.25 -0.15 -11.90
C GLU A 70 2.71 0.02 -12.35
N VAL A 71 3.65 0.04 -11.42
CA VAL A 71 5.09 0.12 -11.72
C VAL A 71 5.55 -1.09 -12.54
N ASP A 72 5.09 -2.30 -12.21
CA ASP A 72 5.45 -3.51 -12.95
C ASP A 72 4.90 -3.49 -14.39
N GLU A 73 3.65 -3.06 -14.58
CA GLU A 73 3.05 -2.91 -15.91
C GLU A 73 3.77 -1.82 -16.72
N LEU A 74 4.07 -0.67 -16.11
CA LEU A 74 4.84 0.39 -16.76
C LEU A 74 6.23 -0.08 -17.18
N LYS A 75 6.91 -0.85 -16.33
CA LYS A 75 8.22 -1.42 -16.63
C LYS A 75 8.18 -2.41 -17.78
N LYS A 76 7.13 -3.24 -17.85
CA LYS A 76 6.91 -4.17 -18.97
C LYS A 76 6.66 -3.40 -20.26
N ASN A 77 5.82 -2.38 -20.23
CA ASN A 77 5.54 -1.54 -21.40
C ASN A 77 6.78 -0.78 -21.87
N SER A 78 7.56 -0.21 -20.95
CA SER A 78 8.84 0.45 -21.25
C SER A 78 9.81 -0.50 -21.99
N LYS A 79 9.97 -1.74 -21.53
CA LYS A 79 10.80 -2.74 -22.23
C LYS A 79 10.31 -3.02 -23.65
N ILE A 80 9.00 -3.14 -23.86
CA ILE A 80 8.41 -3.38 -25.18
C ILE A 80 8.69 -2.18 -26.10
N THR A 81 8.47 -0.96 -25.60
CA THR A 81 8.72 0.27 -26.35
C THR A 81 10.19 0.44 -26.70
N GLU A 82 11.10 0.15 -25.76
CA GLU A 82 12.55 0.18 -25.99
C GLU A 82 12.98 -0.84 -27.05
N GLN A 83 12.44 -2.06 -27.01
CA GLN A 83 12.72 -3.08 -28.02
C GLN A 83 12.19 -2.68 -29.40
N ALA A 84 10.98 -2.13 -29.48
CA ALA A 84 10.41 -1.63 -30.73
C ALA A 84 11.28 -0.50 -31.31
N LEU A 85 11.72 0.44 -30.47
CA LEU A 85 12.60 1.52 -30.87
C LEU A 85 13.95 1.00 -31.40
N ALA A 86 14.57 0.06 -30.70
CA ALA A 86 15.82 -0.57 -31.13
C ALA A 86 15.66 -1.29 -32.48
N ASN A 87 14.51 -1.92 -32.72
CA ASN A 87 14.23 -2.53 -34.01
C ASN A 87 14.09 -1.50 -35.12
N THR A 88 13.33 -0.43 -34.91
CA THR A 88 13.19 0.66 -35.89
C THR A 88 14.53 1.31 -36.21
N GLN A 89 15.39 1.54 -35.20
CA GLN A 89 16.73 2.08 -35.41
C GLN A 89 17.58 1.18 -36.32
N ARG A 90 17.53 -0.14 -36.09
CA ARG A 90 18.23 -1.12 -36.93
C ARG A 90 17.72 -1.11 -38.37
N GLU A 91 16.41 -1.05 -38.56
CA GLU A 91 15.81 -0.99 -39.89
C GLU A 91 16.22 0.28 -40.65
N LEU A 92 16.25 1.42 -39.97
CA LEU A 92 16.73 2.69 -40.56
C LEU A 92 18.20 2.62 -40.97
N GLU A 93 19.05 1.99 -40.17
CA GLU A 93 20.47 1.81 -40.50
C GLU A 93 20.65 0.93 -41.74
N VAL A 94 19.92 -0.18 -41.82
CA VAL A 94 19.92 -1.06 -42.99
C VAL A 94 19.43 -0.32 -44.24
N PHE A 95 18.32 0.42 -44.11
CA PHE A 95 17.77 1.20 -45.21
C PHE A 95 18.76 2.27 -45.71
N LYS A 96 19.42 2.97 -44.78
CA LYS A 96 20.44 3.97 -45.11
C LYS A 96 21.60 3.33 -45.88
N LYS A 97 22.10 2.19 -45.42
CA LYS A 97 23.18 1.47 -46.09
C LYS A 97 22.79 1.05 -47.50
N GLN A 98 21.57 0.52 -47.68
CA GLN A 98 21.08 0.13 -48.99
C GLN A 98 20.94 1.33 -49.94
N MET A 99 20.52 2.48 -49.43
CA MET A 99 20.48 3.73 -50.20
C MET A 99 21.89 4.18 -50.64
N GLU A 100 22.89 4.11 -49.75
CA GLU A 100 24.28 4.43 -50.07
C GLU A 100 24.84 3.47 -51.15
N GLU A 101 24.59 2.17 -51.02
CA GLU A 101 24.98 1.15 -52.01
C GLU A 101 24.33 1.39 -53.37
N ASN A 102 23.03 1.72 -53.40
CA ASN A 102 22.31 2.05 -54.63
C ASN A 102 22.88 3.29 -55.32
N ASN A 103 23.18 4.35 -54.55
CA ASN A 103 23.78 5.56 -55.08
C ASN A 103 25.18 5.30 -55.67
N LEU A 104 25.98 4.45 -55.02
CA LEU A 104 27.29 4.05 -55.53
C LEU A 104 27.17 3.29 -56.85
N LEU A 105 26.22 2.35 -56.94
CA LEU A 105 25.96 1.60 -58.17
C LEU A 105 25.52 2.53 -59.31
N LEU A 106 24.61 3.46 -59.03
CA LEU A 106 24.15 4.45 -60.01
C LEU A 106 25.32 5.28 -60.54
N ASN A 107 26.15 5.83 -59.66
CA ASN A 107 27.33 6.58 -60.05
C ASN A 107 28.27 5.76 -60.93
N ARG A 108 28.49 4.49 -60.59
CA ARG A 108 29.33 3.60 -61.40
C ARG A 108 28.75 3.38 -62.80
N ILE A 109 27.45 3.17 -62.93
CA ILE A 109 26.78 3.02 -64.22
C ILE A 109 26.91 4.30 -65.05
N LEU A 110 26.69 5.47 -64.45
CA LEU A 110 26.82 6.77 -65.13
C LEU A 110 28.24 7.00 -65.65
N HIS A 111 29.26 6.69 -64.84
CA HIS A 111 30.66 6.79 -65.27
C HIS A 111 30.99 5.84 -66.43
N LEU A 112 30.51 4.60 -66.39
CA LEU A 112 30.73 3.63 -67.47
C LEU A 112 30.03 4.05 -68.76
N ASN A 113 28.82 4.58 -68.69
CA ASN A 113 28.10 5.09 -69.86
C ASN A 113 28.81 6.30 -70.47
N ASN A 114 29.31 7.24 -69.66
CA ASN A 114 30.06 8.38 -70.21
C ASN A 114 31.40 7.97 -70.84
N ALA A 115 32.06 6.93 -70.33
CA ALA A 115 33.32 6.44 -70.88
C ALA A 115 33.16 5.71 -72.23
N GLY A 116 31.96 5.23 -72.56
CA GLY A 116 31.66 4.54 -73.82
C GLY A 116 31.23 5.44 -74.98
N ILE A 117 31.13 6.77 -74.77
CA ILE A 117 30.67 7.77 -75.77
C ILE A 117 31.82 8.71 -76.20
N SER A 118 33.07 8.39 -75.83
CA SER A 118 34.30 9.06 -76.34
C SER A 118 35.07 8.11 -77.25
#